data_AF-A0A936NP83-F1
#
_entry.id   AF-A0A936NP83-F1
#
_cell.length_a   1.000
_cell.length_b   1.000
_cell.length_c   1.000
_cell.angle_alpha   90.00
_cell.angle_beta   90.00
_cell.angle_gamma   90.00
#
_symmetry.space_group_name_H-M   'P 1'
#
loop_
_entity.id
_entity.type
_entity.pdbx_description
1 polymer ?
#
loop_
_entity_poly.entity_id
_entity_poly.type
_entity_poly.pdbx_seq_one_letter_code
_entity_poly.pdbx_strand_id
1 'polypeptide(L)'
;MKNTSLKTNTTTMRLLISAVALMLTAGLSIWGMGQDAKQDHSGHAMGQEMKAPQTAQEHRERAEQYQKKAAEYRQEAAAHRKMLADYSKTVAKNPKDTGENAYIKKMRLHCEKYSKAAEALAQEADEMAKFHTMRAKEMEGK
;
A
#
# COMPACT_ATOMS: atom_id res chain seq x y z
N MET A 1 -7.21 32.98 54.25
CA MET A 1 -5.88 32.95 53.61
C MET A 1 -5.94 32.06 52.37
N LYS A 2 -4.93 32.17 51.49
CA LYS A 2 -4.70 31.37 50.26
C LYS A 2 -4.57 29.86 50.61
N ASN A 3 -4.69 28.87 49.71
CA ASN A 3 -4.60 28.87 48.24
C ASN A 3 -5.19 27.58 47.60
N THR A 4 -5.57 27.61 46.31
CA THR A 4 -5.40 26.60 45.21
C THR A 4 -5.39 25.08 45.47
N SER A 5 -5.69 24.16 44.54
CA SER A 5 -6.32 24.05 43.19
C SER A 5 -6.16 22.54 42.80
N LEU A 6 -6.73 21.89 41.77
CA LEU A 6 -7.45 22.30 40.55
C LEU A 6 -8.84 21.64 40.47
N LYS A 7 -9.61 22.07 39.46
CA LYS A 7 -10.85 21.47 38.97
C LYS A 7 -10.61 21.00 37.53
N THR A 8 -10.93 19.76 37.20
CA THR A 8 -10.72 19.21 35.83
C THR A 8 -11.77 19.74 34.87
N ASN A 9 -11.36 20.64 33.96
CA ASN A 9 -12.28 21.24 32.99
C ASN A 9 -12.37 20.42 31.69
N THR A 10 -13.60 20.15 31.29
CA THR A 10 -14.03 19.73 29.96
C THR A 10 -13.66 20.76 28.88
N THR A 11 -12.71 20.44 27.97
CA THR A 11 -12.60 21.00 26.59
C THR A 11 -11.40 20.42 25.80
N THR A 12 -11.33 19.11 25.59
CA THR A 12 -10.35 18.47 24.68
C THR A 12 -11.00 17.61 23.59
N MET A 13 -12.26 17.92 23.26
CA MET A 13 -12.96 17.39 22.08
C MET A 13 -13.45 18.58 21.25
N ARG A 14 -13.10 18.58 19.95
CA ARG A 14 -13.29 19.66 18.94
C ARG A 14 -12.28 20.81 19.00
N LEU A 15 -11.19 20.66 18.25
CA LEU A 15 -10.64 21.69 17.33
C LEU A 15 -9.48 21.09 16.51
N LEU A 16 -9.84 20.27 15.52
CA LEU A 16 -8.99 20.03 14.34
C LEU A 16 -9.51 20.97 13.25
N ILE A 17 -8.75 22.00 12.88
CA ILE A 17 -8.79 22.71 11.58
C ILE A 17 -7.63 23.72 11.53
N SER A 18 -6.85 23.66 10.45
CA SER A 18 -5.99 24.69 9.85
C SER A 18 -5.01 25.51 10.70
N ALA A 19 -3.71 25.39 10.42
CA ALA A 19 -3.02 26.30 9.47
C ALA A 19 -1.48 26.24 9.58
N VAL A 20 -0.79 25.69 8.57
CA VAL A 20 0.56 26.15 8.17
C VAL A 20 0.67 26.04 6.64
N ALA A 21 0.42 27.15 5.97
CA ALA A 21 0.91 27.39 4.61
C ALA A 21 2.08 28.38 4.70
N LEU A 22 2.95 28.36 3.69
CA LEU A 22 4.14 29.22 3.50
C LEU A 22 5.27 29.04 4.54
N MET A 23 6.40 28.50 4.06
CA MET A 23 7.78 28.98 4.27
C MET A 23 8.68 28.23 3.28
N LEU A 24 8.71 28.70 2.01
CA LEU A 24 9.59 28.16 0.97
C LEU A 24 10.25 29.32 0.19
N THR A 25 11.06 30.10 0.92
CA THR A 25 11.88 31.19 0.37
C THR A 25 13.23 31.26 1.10
N ALA A 26 14.17 30.41 0.71
CA ALA A 26 15.62 30.64 0.83
C ALA A 26 16.37 29.50 0.14
N GLY A 27 16.73 29.69 -1.13
CA GLY A 27 17.82 28.91 -1.71
C GLY A 27 19.15 29.48 -1.23
N LEU A 28 20.08 28.63 -0.83
CA LEU A 28 21.51 28.94 -0.82
C LEU A 28 22.31 27.65 -1.03
N SER A 29 23.25 27.70 -1.96
CA SER A 29 23.97 26.55 -2.50
C SER A 29 25.12 26.12 -1.59
N ILE A 30 25.24 24.82 -1.31
CA ILE A 30 26.51 24.20 -0.91
C ILE A 30 26.68 22.88 -1.69
N TRP A 31 27.67 22.84 -2.58
CA TRP A 31 28.28 21.60 -3.05
C TRP A 31 29.23 21.06 -1.97
N GLY A 32 29.22 19.77 -1.68
CA GLY A 32 30.30 19.17 -0.87
C GLY A 32 29.97 17.84 -0.19
N MET A 33 30.36 16.74 -0.84
CA MET A 33 30.81 15.47 -0.25
C MET A 33 29.91 14.72 0.75
N GLY A 34 29.53 13.49 0.38
CA GLY A 34 29.89 12.34 1.21
C GLY A 34 28.78 11.46 1.81
N GLN A 35 28.70 10.23 1.28
CA GLN A 35 28.38 8.98 1.99
C GLN A 35 26.92 8.66 2.39
N ASP A 36 26.33 7.79 1.57
CA ASP A 36 25.63 6.56 1.97
C ASP A 36 24.83 6.54 3.28
N ALA A 37 23.61 7.07 3.24
CA ALA A 37 22.49 6.53 4.02
C ALA A 37 21.64 5.62 3.11
N LYS A 38 21.93 4.32 3.11
CA LYS A 38 21.17 3.30 2.36
C LYS A 38 19.82 3.04 3.01
N GLN A 39 18.91 4.01 2.90
CA GLN A 39 17.51 3.85 3.26
C GLN A 39 16.83 2.99 2.18
N ASP A 40 16.76 1.68 2.45
CA ASP A 40 15.97 0.74 1.64
C ASP A 40 14.47 1.02 1.83
N HIS A 41 14.00 2.02 1.08
CA HIS A 41 12.60 2.26 0.85
C HIS A 41 12.14 1.40 -0.33
N SER A 42 11.85 0.13 -0.05
CA SER A 42 11.19 -0.81 -0.96
C SER A 42 9.74 -0.43 -1.32
N GLY A 43 9.41 0.87 -1.31
CA GLY A 43 8.17 1.49 -1.81
C GLY A 43 8.39 2.44 -2.99
N HIS A 44 9.62 2.56 -3.51
CA HIS A 44 9.95 3.45 -4.63
C HIS A 44 9.59 2.86 -6.02
N ALA A 45 8.29 2.77 -6.33
CA ALA A 45 7.82 2.49 -7.70
C ALA A 45 6.46 3.11 -8.10
N MET A 46 5.79 3.86 -7.22
CA MET A 46 4.49 4.50 -7.54
C MET A 46 4.56 6.00 -7.88
N GLY A 47 5.74 6.62 -7.77
CA GLY A 47 5.92 8.08 -7.93
C GLY A 47 6.72 8.55 -9.15
N GLN A 48 7.25 7.64 -9.98
CA GLN A 48 7.79 8.08 -11.27
C GLN A 48 6.63 8.43 -12.21
N GLU A 49 6.69 9.63 -12.78
CA GLU A 49 5.75 10.12 -13.80
C GLU A 49 5.89 9.27 -15.06
N MET A 50 5.19 8.14 -15.08
CA MET A 50 5.25 7.17 -16.16
C MET A 50 4.56 7.74 -17.39
N LYS A 51 5.35 8.35 -18.30
CA LYS A 51 4.92 8.79 -19.62
C LYS A 51 3.98 7.75 -20.25
N ALA A 52 2.89 8.24 -20.84
CA ALA A 52 1.94 7.39 -21.56
C ALA A 52 2.64 6.77 -22.78
N PRO A 53 2.49 5.46 -23.03
CA PRO A 53 3.01 4.83 -24.24
C PRO A 53 2.54 5.53 -25.52
N GLN A 54 3.48 5.76 -26.44
CA GLN A 54 3.24 6.41 -27.72
C GLN A 54 3.37 5.44 -28.90
N THR A 55 4.09 4.32 -28.73
CA THR A 55 4.31 3.31 -29.77
C THR A 55 3.67 1.95 -29.44
N ALA A 56 3.45 1.13 -30.46
CA ALA A 56 2.94 -0.24 -30.29
C ALA A 56 3.85 -1.08 -29.37
N GLN A 57 5.16 -0.87 -29.46
CA GLN A 57 6.16 -1.57 -28.66
C GLN A 57 6.10 -1.15 -27.18
N GLU A 58 6.05 0.14 -26.88
CA GLU A 58 5.85 0.64 -25.50
C GLU A 58 4.53 0.14 -24.89
N HIS A 59 3.49 0.01 -25.72
CA HIS A 59 2.22 -0.62 -25.30
C HIS A 59 2.42 -2.11 -24.94
N ARG A 60 3.17 -2.89 -25.72
CA ARG A 60 3.50 -4.29 -25.37
C ARG A 60 4.30 -4.38 -24.07
N GLU A 61 5.36 -3.58 -23.94
CA GLU A 61 6.20 -3.56 -22.74
C GLU A 61 5.39 -3.19 -21.48
N ARG A 62 4.45 -2.25 -21.60
CA ARG A 62 3.54 -1.93 -20.50
C ARG A 62 2.55 -3.06 -20.20
N ALA A 63 2.06 -3.78 -21.22
CA ALA A 63 1.22 -4.96 -20.98
C ALA A 63 1.99 -6.04 -20.19
N GLU A 64 3.25 -6.31 -20.53
CA GLU A 64 4.10 -7.25 -19.78
C GLU A 64 4.39 -6.77 -18.35
N GLN A 65 4.63 -5.47 -18.14
CA GLN A 65 4.79 -4.88 -16.81
C GLN A 65 3.54 -5.11 -15.95
N TYR A 66 2.35 -4.93 -16.51
CA TYR A 66 1.09 -5.18 -15.81
C TYR A 66 0.85 -6.68 -15.55
N GLN A 67 1.21 -7.59 -16.48
CA GLN A 67 1.16 -9.03 -16.22
C GLN A 67 2.07 -9.46 -15.06
N LYS A 68 3.28 -8.88 -14.96
CA LYS A 68 4.20 -9.10 -13.83
C LYS A 68 3.58 -8.63 -12.51
N LYS A 69 3.03 -7.41 -12.46
CA LYS A 69 2.30 -6.89 -11.29
C LYS A 69 1.11 -7.77 -10.91
N ALA A 70 0.33 -8.25 -11.88
CA ALA A 70 -0.78 -9.17 -11.62
C ALA A 70 -0.30 -10.50 -11.00
N ALA A 71 0.88 -10.99 -11.38
CA ALA A 71 1.49 -12.17 -10.75
C ALA A 71 1.97 -11.86 -9.32
N GLU A 72 2.64 -10.73 -9.11
CA GLU A 72 3.10 -10.25 -7.80
C GLU A 72 1.95 -10.11 -6.79
N TYR A 73 0.86 -9.42 -7.17
CA TYR A 73 -0.32 -9.26 -6.33
C TYR A 73 -1.02 -10.60 -6.01
N ARG A 74 -1.05 -11.56 -6.93
CA ARG A 74 -1.54 -12.92 -6.63
C ARG A 74 -0.65 -13.66 -5.64
N GLN A 75 0.67 -13.46 -5.69
CA GLN A 75 1.61 -13.99 -4.69
C GLN A 75 1.39 -13.35 -3.32
N GLU A 76 1.15 -12.04 -3.25
CA GLU A 76 0.82 -11.31 -2.01
C GLU A 76 -0.50 -11.84 -1.40
N ALA A 77 -1.54 -12.01 -2.21
CA ALA A 77 -2.80 -12.61 -1.76
C ALA A 77 -2.62 -14.04 -1.22
N ALA A 78 -1.78 -14.85 -1.88
CA ALA A 78 -1.43 -16.19 -1.41
C ALA A 78 -0.59 -16.15 -0.11
N ALA A 79 0.31 -15.19 0.03
CA ALA A 79 1.12 -15.00 1.23
C ALA A 79 0.25 -14.66 2.45
N HIS A 80 -0.72 -13.75 2.31
CA HIS A 80 -1.67 -13.44 3.39
C HIS A 80 -2.55 -14.64 3.79
N ARG A 81 -2.99 -15.46 2.81
CA ARG A 81 -3.71 -16.71 3.09
C ARG A 81 -2.84 -17.71 3.85
N LYS A 82 -1.58 -17.89 3.43
CA LYS A 82 -0.62 -18.76 4.10
C LYS A 82 -0.31 -18.29 5.52
N MET A 83 -0.11 -16.98 5.71
CA MET A 83 0.09 -16.35 7.02
C MET A 83 -1.05 -16.67 7.99
N LEU A 84 -2.32 -16.53 7.56
CA LEU A 84 -3.47 -16.92 8.38
C LEU A 84 -3.46 -18.42 8.71
N ALA A 85 -3.21 -19.27 7.72
CA ALA A 85 -3.21 -20.71 7.88
C ALA A 85 -2.12 -21.20 8.86
N ASP A 86 -0.94 -20.60 8.81
CA ASP A 86 0.17 -20.92 9.71
C ASP A 86 -0.04 -20.33 11.11
N TYR A 87 -0.49 -19.08 11.23
CA TYR A 87 -0.85 -18.47 12.52
C TYR A 87 -1.94 -19.27 13.26
N SER A 88 -2.93 -19.79 12.52
CA SER A 88 -4.02 -20.61 13.08
C SER A 88 -3.58 -21.97 13.64
N LYS A 89 -2.34 -22.40 13.35
CA LYS A 89 -1.69 -23.58 13.95
C LYS A 89 -0.92 -23.25 15.22
N THR A 90 -0.40 -22.03 15.36
CA THR A 90 0.37 -21.60 16.54
C THR A 90 -0.51 -21.14 17.70
N VAL A 91 -1.75 -20.72 17.44
CA VAL A 91 -2.68 -20.32 18.49
C VAL A 91 -3.28 -21.56 19.17
N ALA A 92 -3.02 -21.70 20.47
CA ALA A 92 -3.63 -22.73 21.31
C ALA A 92 -5.16 -22.63 21.32
N LYS A 93 -5.83 -23.79 21.28
CA LYS A 93 -7.30 -23.92 21.27
C LYS A 93 -7.72 -24.71 22.50
N ASN A 94 -8.62 -24.16 23.31
CA ASN A 94 -9.24 -24.91 24.41
C ASN A 94 -10.30 -25.84 23.81
N PRO A 95 -10.29 -27.16 24.10
CA PRO A 95 -11.29 -28.09 23.58
C PRO A 95 -12.73 -27.79 23.98
N LYS A 96 -12.94 -26.94 24.99
CA LYS A 96 -14.27 -26.50 25.44
C LYS A 96 -14.78 -25.23 24.73
N ASP A 97 -13.93 -24.54 23.96
CA ASP A 97 -14.35 -23.35 23.21
C ASP A 97 -15.11 -23.79 21.94
N THR A 98 -16.38 -23.39 21.84
CA THR A 98 -17.25 -23.72 20.68
C THR A 98 -17.19 -22.68 19.55
N GLY A 99 -16.48 -21.56 19.76
CA GLY A 99 -16.39 -20.44 18.83
C GLY A 99 -15.00 -20.24 18.21
N GLU A 100 -14.92 -19.35 17.21
CA GLU A 100 -13.63 -18.91 16.67
C GLU A 100 -12.81 -18.17 17.75
N ASN A 101 -11.59 -18.66 18.01
CA ASN A 101 -10.66 -18.01 18.94
C ASN A 101 -10.42 -16.54 18.54
N ALA A 102 -10.51 -15.62 19.51
CA ALA A 102 -10.47 -14.18 19.26
C ALA A 102 -9.18 -13.68 18.59
N TYR A 103 -8.04 -14.35 18.80
CA TYR A 103 -6.77 -14.04 18.13
C TYR A 103 -6.79 -14.49 16.66
N ILE A 104 -7.28 -15.71 16.40
CA ILE A 104 -7.48 -16.22 15.03
C ILE A 104 -8.45 -15.31 14.27
N LYS A 105 -9.57 -14.91 14.88
CA LYS A 105 -10.54 -13.98 14.29
C LYS A 105 -9.90 -12.64 13.89
N LYS A 106 -9.07 -12.05 14.76
CA LYS A 106 -8.35 -10.80 14.46
C LYS A 106 -7.38 -10.97 13.28
N MET A 107 -6.59 -12.04 13.27
CA MET A 107 -5.67 -12.33 12.18
C MET A 107 -6.43 -12.60 10.87
N ARG A 108 -7.54 -13.34 10.92
CA ARG A 108 -8.37 -13.62 9.74
C ARG A 108 -8.90 -12.33 9.12
N LEU A 109 -9.49 -11.44 9.91
CA LEU A 109 -10.00 -10.16 9.40
C LEU A 109 -8.90 -9.27 8.83
N HIS A 110 -7.69 -9.31 9.38
CA HIS A 110 -6.51 -8.66 8.81
C HIS A 110 -6.13 -9.28 7.46
N CYS A 111 -5.81 -10.58 7.43
CA CYS A 111 -5.38 -11.29 6.22
C CYS A 111 -6.42 -11.25 5.10
N GLU A 112 -7.71 -11.40 5.40
CA GLU A 112 -8.79 -11.30 4.41
C GLU A 112 -8.86 -9.92 3.76
N LYS A 113 -8.66 -8.84 4.53
CA LYS A 113 -8.67 -7.47 3.99
C LYS A 113 -7.55 -7.30 2.95
N TYR A 114 -6.34 -7.69 3.30
CA TYR A 114 -5.18 -7.53 2.41
C TYR A 114 -5.22 -8.51 1.24
N SER A 115 -5.61 -9.78 1.44
CA SER A 115 -5.71 -10.72 0.33
C SER A 115 -6.77 -10.30 -0.70
N LYS A 116 -7.93 -9.78 -0.25
CA LYS A 116 -8.97 -9.27 -1.17
C LYS A 116 -8.53 -8.01 -1.90
N ALA A 117 -7.78 -7.11 -1.24
CA ALA A 117 -7.22 -5.93 -1.87
C ALA A 117 -6.18 -6.29 -2.94
N ALA A 118 -5.26 -7.21 -2.63
CA ALA A 118 -4.27 -7.71 -3.58
C ALA A 118 -4.94 -8.45 -4.76
N GLU A 119 -6.03 -9.20 -4.53
CA GLU A 119 -6.79 -9.83 -5.63
C GLU A 119 -7.48 -8.80 -6.54
N ALA A 120 -8.03 -7.72 -5.99
CA ALA A 120 -8.57 -6.62 -6.80
C ALA A 120 -7.47 -5.95 -7.63
N LEU A 121 -6.31 -5.64 -7.03
CA LEU A 121 -5.15 -5.09 -7.74
C LEU A 121 -4.60 -6.03 -8.83
N ALA A 122 -4.66 -7.35 -8.62
CA ALA A 122 -4.31 -8.33 -9.64
C ALA A 122 -5.27 -8.30 -10.83
N GLN A 123 -6.58 -8.16 -10.58
CA GLN A 123 -7.60 -8.04 -11.63
C GLN A 123 -7.45 -6.71 -12.39
N GLU A 124 -7.27 -5.59 -11.70
CA GLU A 124 -7.00 -4.29 -12.32
C GLU A 124 -5.74 -4.34 -13.20
N ALA A 125 -4.68 -5.01 -12.74
CA ALA A 125 -3.46 -5.21 -13.52
C ALA A 125 -3.70 -6.12 -14.75
N ASP A 126 -4.50 -7.20 -14.65
CA ASP A 126 -4.89 -8.00 -15.82
C ASP A 126 -5.66 -7.17 -16.86
N GLU A 127 -6.62 -6.33 -16.44
CA GLU A 127 -7.37 -5.47 -17.35
C GLU A 127 -6.49 -4.40 -18.00
N MET A 128 -5.56 -3.81 -17.25
CA MET A 128 -4.56 -2.90 -17.82
C MET A 128 -3.64 -3.60 -18.82
N ALA A 129 -3.23 -4.84 -18.56
CA ALA A 129 -2.46 -5.63 -19.51
C ALA A 129 -3.24 -5.91 -20.81
N LYS A 130 -4.53 -6.26 -20.70
CA LYS A 130 -5.43 -6.43 -21.86
C LYS A 130 -5.59 -5.14 -22.65
N PHE A 131 -5.85 -4.02 -21.97
CA PHE A 131 -5.97 -2.69 -22.59
C PHE A 131 -4.70 -2.34 -23.40
N HIS A 132 -3.52 -2.45 -22.77
CA HIS A 132 -2.26 -2.15 -23.45
C HIS A 132 -1.99 -3.13 -24.61
N THR A 133 -2.35 -4.40 -24.48
CA THR A 133 -2.26 -5.39 -25.57
C THR A 133 -3.16 -5.04 -26.77
N MET A 134 -4.39 -4.56 -26.53
CA MET A 134 -5.29 -4.12 -27.61
C MET A 134 -4.75 -2.87 -28.30
N ARG A 135 -4.29 -1.88 -27.53
CA ARG A 135 -3.72 -0.62 -28.06
C ARG A 135 -2.46 -0.84 -28.90
N ALA A 136 -1.63 -1.83 -28.55
CA ALA A 136 -0.51 -2.23 -29.41
C ALA A 136 -1.00 -2.70 -30.79
N LYS A 137 -1.96 -3.63 -30.83
CA LYS A 137 -2.53 -4.18 -32.09
C LYS A 137 -3.21 -3.10 -32.94
N GLU A 138 -3.93 -2.17 -32.31
CA GLU A 138 -4.53 -1.01 -33.00
C GLU A 138 -3.52 -0.08 -33.66
N MET A 139 -2.25 -0.08 -33.21
CA MET A 139 -1.19 0.72 -33.80
C MET A 139 -0.43 -0.03 -34.90
N GLU A 140 -0.45 -1.37 -34.91
CA GLU A 140 0.15 -2.20 -35.97
C GLU A 140 -0.73 -2.32 -37.22
N GLY A 141 -2.05 -2.12 -37.06
CA GLY A 141 -3.02 -2.12 -38.17
C GLY A 141 -3.25 -0.74 -38.80
N LYS A 142 -2.31 0.21 -38.64
CA LYS A 142 -2.35 1.57 -39.19
C LYS A 142 -1.18 1.80 -40.14
#